data_AF-U1WRF6-F1
#
_entry.id   AF-U1WRF6-F1
#
_cell.length_a   1.000
_cell.length_b   1.000
_cell.length_c   1.000
_cell.angle_alpha   90.00
_cell.angle_beta   90.00
_cell.angle_gamma   90.00
#
_symmetry.space_group_name_H-M   'P 1'
#
loop_
_entity.id
_entity.type
_entity.pdbx_description
1 polymer ?
#
loop_
_entity_poly.entity_id
_entity_poly.type
_entity_poly.pdbx_seq_one_letter_code
_entity_poly.pdbx_strand_id
1 'polypeptide(L)'
;MSGHSFQIEINMDQMKHQLHKVPFAAVFLDKEGKVVEANSILLQATGHTYEGIKGKNFYDLFVVKENFSFWLDYCNSESDSMPRGLLRLHSGETCMCDLIICSDNNQEIARHCFLLPTIQQAPAQSLWTNFYTQVVKDANLGIIILDEYARVAEISETACRILGVEKQYVINQMIEDAIPGMKENQGFISSAVLKGVSVSDKAYSWFNGNQRIELIVDSDVLRDANGQIKGGYYIFKDVTNMHSLADKIERSDRLAMIGQIAAGTAHEIRNPLTSINGFLQMMRKSLAEAGMEKEKGYTDIMLVEIKRINDLVSEFLLLSKQKEIQYKLVDIEQVCMEILPIVENEALLRGVEVVMEKRSSLPMIMGDSELLKQVFLNITKNGIEAMGGRGILTVRIFHTGSHVEITISDTGQGIPPYLADKIFEPFFTTKEEGTGLGLPVCQKIIHDMGGSIRVSSKGYGTTFHILLPSC
;
A
#
# COMPACT_ATOMS: atom_id res chain seq x y z
N MET A 1 -51.28 17.31 49.02
CA MET A 1 -51.11 16.67 47.70
C MET A 1 -49.73 16.03 47.73
N SER A 2 -49.69 14.82 48.29
CA SER A 2 -49.56 13.56 47.54
C SER A 2 -48.10 13.34 47.16
N GLY A 3 -47.36 12.79 48.12
CA GLY A 3 -46.08 12.17 47.86
C GLY A 3 -46.24 11.06 46.84
N HIS A 4 -45.42 11.10 45.81
CA HIS A 4 -45.21 9.96 44.95
C HIS A 4 -43.95 9.25 45.46
N SER A 5 -44.13 8.40 46.47
CA SER A 5 -43.21 7.30 46.69
C SER A 5 -43.41 6.33 45.53
N PHE A 6 -42.47 6.31 44.59
CA PHE A 6 -42.37 5.18 43.67
C PHE A 6 -41.85 3.97 44.48
N GLN A 7 -42.77 3.20 45.07
CA GLN A 7 -42.47 1.83 45.48
C GLN A 7 -42.40 1.00 44.21
N ILE A 8 -41.18 0.80 43.69
CA ILE A 8 -40.94 -0.25 42.72
C ILE A 8 -40.75 -1.53 43.54
N GLU A 9 -41.77 -2.39 43.59
CA GLU A 9 -41.58 -3.78 44.03
C GLU A 9 -40.72 -4.48 42.97
N ILE A 10 -39.39 -4.34 43.09
CA ILE A 10 -38.48 -5.07 42.21
C ILE A 10 -38.45 -6.53 42.69
N ASN A 11 -38.95 -7.43 41.86
CA ASN A 11 -38.87 -8.87 42.12
C ASN A 11 -37.39 -9.31 42.16
N MET A 12 -37.03 -10.17 43.13
CA MET A 12 -35.69 -10.75 43.29
C MET A 12 -35.11 -11.31 41.98
N ASP A 13 -35.92 -11.93 41.12
CA ASP A 13 -35.44 -12.47 39.84
C ASP A 13 -35.12 -11.38 38.81
N GLN A 14 -35.86 -10.26 38.83
CA GLN A 14 -35.54 -9.09 38.01
C GLN A 14 -34.28 -8.39 38.52
N MET A 15 -34.08 -8.31 39.85
CA MET A 15 -32.84 -7.77 40.42
C MET A 15 -31.61 -8.58 40.03
N LYS A 16 -31.69 -9.92 40.15
CA LYS A 16 -30.62 -10.82 39.71
C LYS A 16 -30.29 -10.61 38.24
N HIS A 17 -31.31 -10.51 37.39
CA HIS A 17 -31.10 -10.28 35.96
C HIS A 17 -30.46 -8.92 35.66
N GLN A 18 -30.77 -7.86 36.41
CA GLN A 18 -30.15 -6.55 36.26
C GLN A 18 -28.71 -6.52 36.78
N LEU A 19 -28.39 -7.24 37.87
CA LEU A 19 -27.03 -7.35 38.41
C LEU A 19 -26.01 -7.82 37.36
N HIS A 20 -26.41 -8.75 36.50
CA HIS A 20 -25.57 -9.25 35.40
C HIS A 20 -25.42 -8.29 34.22
N LYS A 21 -26.25 -7.25 34.12
CA LYS A 21 -26.16 -6.22 33.05
C LYS A 21 -25.29 -5.03 33.44
N VAL A 22 -24.91 -4.94 34.71
CA VAL A 22 -24.08 -3.86 35.22
C VAL A 22 -22.62 -4.06 34.77
N PRO A 23 -21.94 -3.03 34.22
CA PRO A 23 -20.59 -3.15 33.66
C PRO A 23 -19.46 -3.12 34.71
N PHE A 24 -19.78 -3.33 36.00
CA PHE A 24 -18.83 -3.34 37.11
C PHE A 24 -19.11 -4.50 38.06
N ALA A 25 -18.14 -4.87 38.90
CA ALA A 25 -18.28 -6.00 39.82
C ALA A 25 -19.38 -5.72 40.85
N ALA A 26 -20.35 -6.62 40.97
CA ALA A 26 -21.51 -6.38 41.83
C ALA A 26 -21.91 -7.65 42.58
N VAL A 27 -22.31 -7.45 43.84
CA VAL A 27 -22.74 -8.52 44.74
C VAL A 27 -23.99 -8.10 45.51
N PHE A 28 -24.94 -9.03 45.63
CA PHE A 28 -26.08 -8.89 46.53
C PHE A 28 -25.82 -9.61 47.84
N LEU A 29 -26.02 -8.90 48.95
CA LEU A 29 -25.85 -9.42 50.29
C LEU A 29 -27.19 -9.45 51.02
N ASP A 30 -27.44 -10.49 51.81
CA ASP A 30 -28.56 -10.49 52.75
C ASP A 30 -28.28 -9.59 53.97
N LYS A 31 -29.25 -9.50 54.89
CA LYS A 31 -29.13 -8.70 56.12
C LYS A 31 -28.00 -9.16 57.05
N GLU A 32 -27.54 -10.40 56.89
CA GLU A 32 -26.48 -11.03 57.67
C GLU A 32 -25.11 -10.91 56.97
N GLY A 33 -25.07 -10.30 55.77
CA GLY A 33 -23.86 -10.10 54.97
C GLY A 33 -23.45 -11.32 54.15
N LYS A 34 -24.33 -12.30 53.94
CA LYS A 34 -24.06 -13.46 53.09
C LYS A 34 -24.35 -13.17 51.63
N VAL A 35 -23.55 -13.75 50.74
CA VAL A 35 -23.69 -13.58 49.29
C VAL A 35 -24.95 -14.29 48.79
N VAL A 36 -25.93 -13.52 48.34
CA VAL A 36 -27.16 -13.99 47.71
C VAL A 36 -26.97 -14.20 46.21
N GLU A 37 -26.30 -13.25 45.56
CA GLU A 37 -26.00 -13.28 44.12
C GLU A 37 -24.70 -12.50 43.81
N ALA A 38 -23.98 -12.89 42.76
CA ALA A 38 -22.79 -12.20 42.29
C ALA A 38 -22.74 -12.21 40.76
N ASN A 39 -22.38 -11.09 40.14
CA ASN A 39 -22.22 -11.07 38.69
C ASN A 39 -20.90 -11.71 38.24
N SER A 40 -20.82 -12.07 36.96
CA SER A 40 -19.64 -12.71 36.36
C SER A 40 -18.40 -11.84 36.47
N ILE A 41 -18.55 -10.51 36.45
CA ILE A 41 -17.45 -9.55 36.57
C ILE A 41 -16.78 -9.66 37.95
N LEU A 42 -17.55 -9.80 39.04
CA LEU A 42 -16.99 -10.03 40.38
C LEU A 42 -16.24 -11.36 40.46
N LEU A 43 -16.82 -12.43 39.92
CA LEU A 43 -16.21 -13.76 39.93
C LEU A 43 -14.88 -13.77 39.18
N GLN A 44 -14.84 -13.13 38.01
CA GLN A 44 -13.62 -12.95 37.22
C GLN A 44 -12.58 -12.09 37.93
N ALA A 45 -13.00 -10.95 38.49
CA ALA A 45 -12.11 -10.02 39.19
C ALA A 45 -11.47 -10.62 40.44
N THR A 46 -12.20 -11.49 41.14
CA THR A 46 -11.77 -12.05 42.42
C THR A 46 -11.20 -13.47 42.31
N GLY A 47 -11.40 -14.15 41.18
CA GLY A 47 -10.97 -15.53 40.95
C GLY A 47 -11.80 -16.58 41.70
N HIS A 48 -12.92 -16.20 42.32
CA HIS A 48 -13.80 -17.11 43.03
C HIS A 48 -14.87 -17.72 42.11
N THR A 49 -15.28 -18.94 42.39
CA THR A 49 -16.45 -19.56 41.75
C THR A 49 -17.74 -19.16 42.47
N TYR A 50 -18.84 -19.06 41.73
CA TYR A 50 -20.15 -18.74 42.30
C TYR A 50 -20.56 -19.71 43.43
N GLU A 51 -20.42 -21.01 43.18
CA GLU A 51 -20.67 -22.07 44.19
C GLU A 51 -19.75 -21.93 45.41
N GLY A 52 -18.54 -21.41 45.21
CA GLY A 52 -17.57 -21.19 46.28
C GLY A 52 -17.90 -20.03 47.20
N ILE A 53 -18.74 -19.08 46.78
CA ILE A 53 -19.05 -17.85 47.54
C ILE A 53 -20.51 -17.74 47.97
N LYS A 54 -21.44 -18.39 47.26
CA LYS A 54 -22.87 -18.32 47.57
C LYS A 54 -23.18 -18.78 49.00
N GLY A 55 -23.95 -17.98 49.72
CA GLY A 55 -24.36 -18.25 51.11
C GLY A 55 -23.26 -18.09 52.16
N LYS A 56 -22.02 -17.79 51.75
CA LYS A 56 -20.93 -17.46 52.67
C LYS A 56 -20.93 -15.98 52.98
N ASN A 57 -20.36 -15.63 54.12
CA ASN A 57 -20.23 -14.24 54.52
C ASN A 57 -19.22 -13.54 53.60
N PHE A 58 -19.65 -12.43 53.00
CA PHE A 58 -18.84 -11.65 52.08
C PHE A 58 -17.57 -11.10 52.75
N TYR A 59 -17.65 -10.74 54.03
CA TYR A 59 -16.54 -10.16 54.77
C TYR A 59 -15.45 -11.19 55.07
N ASP A 60 -15.81 -12.45 55.33
CA ASP A 60 -14.86 -13.55 55.56
C ASP A 60 -14.10 -13.94 54.28
N LEU A 61 -14.74 -13.77 53.13
CA LEU A 61 -14.18 -14.12 51.83
C LEU A 61 -13.27 -13.03 51.29
N PHE A 62 -13.74 -11.78 51.37
CA PHE A 62 -13.13 -10.70 50.61
C PHE A 62 -12.44 -9.64 51.48
N VAL A 63 -12.76 -9.43 52.77
CA VAL A 63 -12.23 -8.27 53.52
C VAL A 63 -11.20 -8.66 54.59
N VAL A 64 -10.11 -7.90 54.72
CA VAL A 64 -9.10 -8.08 55.79
C VAL A 64 -9.58 -7.48 57.12
N LYS A 65 -9.43 -8.22 58.23
CA LYS A 65 -9.95 -7.89 59.58
C LYS A 65 -9.69 -6.46 60.07
N GLU A 66 -8.55 -5.86 59.74
CA GLU A 66 -8.14 -4.53 60.22
C GLU A 66 -8.96 -3.39 59.62
N ASN A 67 -9.55 -3.58 58.44
CA ASN A 67 -10.42 -2.57 57.84
C ASN A 67 -11.89 -2.75 58.24
N PHE A 68 -12.29 -3.93 58.73
CA PHE A 68 -13.70 -4.30 58.95
C PHE A 68 -14.47 -3.37 59.91
N SER A 69 -13.82 -2.87 60.96
CA SER A 69 -14.46 -1.93 61.90
C SER A 69 -14.74 -0.57 61.26
N PHE A 70 -13.79 -0.06 60.47
CA PHE A 70 -13.96 1.20 59.70
C PHE A 70 -15.11 1.08 58.69
N TRP A 71 -15.29 -0.09 58.09
CA TRP A 71 -16.39 -0.39 57.16
C TRP A 71 -17.77 -0.35 57.80
N LEU A 72 -17.93 -1.00 58.96
CA LEU A 72 -19.21 -1.07 59.68
C LEU A 72 -19.68 0.32 60.14
N ASP A 73 -18.76 1.14 60.62
CA ASP A 73 -19.08 2.51 61.07
C ASP A 73 -19.45 3.41 59.88
N TYR A 74 -18.79 3.25 58.73
CA TYR A 74 -19.09 4.01 57.53
C TYR A 74 -20.47 3.70 56.94
N CYS A 75 -20.84 2.41 56.87
CA CYS A 75 -22.14 1.96 56.36
C CYS A 75 -23.34 2.51 57.16
N ASN A 76 -23.10 2.89 58.41
CA ASN A 76 -24.12 3.44 59.31
C ASN A 76 -24.10 4.99 59.35
N SER A 77 -23.21 5.64 58.59
CA SER A 77 -23.05 7.09 58.54
C SER A 77 -23.48 7.67 57.20
N GLU A 78 -24.22 8.79 57.19
CA GLU A 78 -24.56 9.56 55.98
C GLU A 78 -23.34 10.39 55.51
N SER A 79 -22.32 9.72 54.98
CA SER A 79 -21.12 10.38 54.45
C SER A 79 -21.05 10.27 52.92
N ASP A 80 -20.76 11.40 52.26
CA ASP A 80 -20.64 11.55 50.79
C ASP A 80 -19.33 10.98 50.20
N SER A 81 -18.46 10.38 51.02
CA SER A 81 -17.20 9.79 50.51
C SER A 81 -17.41 8.38 49.94
N MET A 82 -16.52 7.91 49.07
CA MET A 82 -16.52 6.50 48.66
C MET A 82 -15.47 5.76 49.48
N PRO A 83 -15.87 4.83 50.36
CA PRO A 83 -14.93 4.12 51.21
C PRO A 83 -14.04 3.20 50.33
N ARG A 84 -12.76 3.16 50.68
CA ARG A 84 -11.72 2.40 49.97
C ARG A 84 -11.32 1.15 50.73
N GLY A 85 -11.45 0.00 50.08
CA GLY A 85 -11.34 -1.33 50.69
C GLY A 85 -10.27 -2.18 50.07
N LEU A 86 -9.83 -3.14 50.86
CA LEU A 86 -8.77 -4.06 50.49
C LEU A 86 -9.40 -5.45 50.41
N LEU A 87 -9.60 -5.93 49.18
CA LEU A 87 -10.21 -7.21 48.87
C LEU A 87 -9.14 -8.31 48.80
N ARG A 88 -9.44 -9.51 49.29
CA ARG A 88 -8.64 -10.71 49.10
C ARG A 88 -9.14 -11.48 47.87
N LEU A 89 -8.21 -11.84 46.98
CA LEU A 89 -8.45 -12.66 45.80
C LEU A 89 -8.37 -14.15 46.18
N HIS A 90 -8.92 -15.02 45.35
CA HIS A 90 -8.80 -16.47 45.51
C HIS A 90 -7.34 -16.95 45.48
N SER A 91 -6.45 -16.22 44.78
CA SER A 91 -5.00 -16.47 44.75
C SER A 91 -4.31 -16.20 46.10
N GLY A 92 -4.97 -15.56 47.06
CA GLY A 92 -4.41 -15.10 48.33
C GLY A 92 -3.81 -13.70 48.27
N GLU A 93 -3.71 -13.10 47.09
CA GLU A 93 -3.30 -11.71 46.89
C GLU A 93 -4.41 -10.74 47.27
N THR A 94 -4.09 -9.46 47.32
CA THR A 94 -5.06 -8.43 47.71
C THR A 94 -5.15 -7.28 46.69
N CYS A 95 -6.36 -6.77 46.45
CA CYS A 95 -6.60 -5.63 45.56
C CYS A 95 -7.38 -4.51 46.26
N MET A 96 -7.18 -3.26 45.81
CA MET A 96 -7.94 -2.11 46.32
C MET A 96 -9.26 -1.96 45.55
N CYS A 97 -10.34 -1.57 46.22
CA CYS A 97 -11.61 -1.26 45.58
C CYS A 97 -12.24 -0.01 46.20
N ASP A 98 -12.87 0.82 45.37
CA ASP A 98 -13.86 1.77 45.86
C ASP A 98 -15.18 1.00 46.01
N LEU A 99 -15.92 1.25 47.09
CA LEU A 99 -17.19 0.57 47.34
C LEU A 99 -18.35 1.55 47.32
N ILE A 100 -19.41 1.18 46.62
CA ILE A 100 -20.69 1.87 46.63
C ILE A 100 -21.70 0.92 47.29
N ILE A 101 -22.23 1.30 48.43
CA ILE A 101 -23.30 0.55 49.09
C ILE A 101 -24.61 1.29 48.84
N CYS A 102 -25.58 0.59 48.28
CA CYS A 102 -26.95 1.07 48.23
C CYS A 102 -27.80 0.22 49.19
N SER A 103 -28.43 0.85 50.16
CA SER A 103 -29.44 0.19 51.00
C SER A 103 -30.83 0.62 50.57
N ASP A 104 -31.75 -0.33 50.45
CA ASP A 104 -33.18 -0.01 50.39
C ASP A 104 -33.69 0.25 51.81
N ASN A 105 -34.49 1.31 51.98
CA ASN A 105 -35.08 1.70 53.26
C ASN A 105 -36.35 0.90 53.61
N ASN A 106 -36.85 0.03 52.72
CA ASN A 106 -37.93 -0.88 53.06
C ASN A 106 -37.40 -2.09 53.85
N GLN A 107 -37.89 -2.23 55.08
CA GLN A 107 -37.36 -3.05 56.17
C GLN A 107 -37.25 -4.57 55.95
N GLU A 108 -37.39 -5.11 54.74
CA GLU A 108 -37.39 -6.56 54.51
C GLU A 108 -36.31 -7.12 53.57
N ILE A 109 -35.63 -6.36 52.70
CA ILE A 109 -34.76 -6.99 51.68
C ILE A 109 -33.39 -6.29 51.49
N ALA A 110 -32.33 -7.10 51.58
CA ALA A 110 -30.95 -6.99 51.05
C ALA A 110 -30.17 -5.65 51.08
N ARG A 111 -28.91 -5.71 51.55
CA ARG A 111 -27.90 -4.65 51.33
C ARG A 111 -27.29 -4.83 49.94
N HIS A 112 -27.31 -3.79 49.11
CA HIS A 112 -26.72 -3.83 47.77
C HIS A 112 -25.28 -3.33 47.87
N CYS A 113 -24.33 -4.13 47.39
CA CYS A 113 -22.91 -3.85 47.49
C CYS A 113 -22.34 -3.82 46.07
N PHE A 114 -22.11 -2.63 45.54
CA PHE A 114 -21.46 -2.42 44.25
C PHE A 114 -19.99 -2.17 44.50
N LEU A 115 -19.14 -3.05 43.98
CA LEU A 115 -17.69 -2.90 44.07
C LEU A 115 -17.21 -2.25 42.78
N LEU A 116 -16.44 -1.18 42.90
CA LEU A 116 -15.61 -0.65 41.82
C LEU A 116 -14.16 -1.12 42.11
N PRO A 117 -13.82 -2.39 41.81
CA PRO A 117 -12.48 -2.88 42.06
C PRO A 117 -11.51 -2.13 41.15
N THR A 118 -10.69 -1.27 41.75
CA THR A 118 -9.48 -0.77 41.08
C THR A 118 -8.42 -1.82 41.31
N ILE A 119 -8.44 -2.89 40.49
CA ILE A 119 -7.47 -3.96 40.56
C ILE A 119 -6.08 -3.35 40.29
N GLN A 120 -5.34 -2.99 41.34
CA GLN A 120 -3.90 -2.80 41.28
C GLN A 120 -3.21 -4.16 41.20
N GLN A 121 -3.49 -4.86 40.11
CA GLN A 121 -2.55 -5.75 39.47
C GLN A 121 -2.44 -5.22 38.05
N ALA A 122 -1.26 -4.70 37.69
CA ALA A 122 -0.98 -4.42 36.30
C ALA A 122 -1.01 -5.76 35.50
N PRO A 123 -1.49 -5.80 34.24
CA PRO A 123 -2.17 -4.73 33.50
C PRO A 123 -3.36 -5.22 32.63
N ALA A 124 -4.55 -4.63 32.82
CA ALA A 124 -5.53 -4.47 31.72
C ALA A 124 -5.03 -3.46 30.64
N GLN A 125 -3.92 -2.76 30.93
CA GLN A 125 -3.05 -2.19 29.89
C GLN A 125 -2.55 -3.28 28.93
N SER A 126 -2.33 -4.54 29.32
CA SER A 126 -1.77 -5.54 28.39
C SER A 126 -2.71 -5.84 27.23
N LEU A 127 -3.99 -6.17 27.42
CA LEU A 127 -4.84 -6.54 26.28
C LEU A 127 -5.15 -5.36 25.36
N TRP A 128 -5.45 -4.17 25.88
CA TRP A 128 -5.70 -2.99 25.06
C TRP A 128 -4.42 -2.43 24.44
N THR A 129 -3.31 -2.38 25.17
CA THR A 129 -2.00 -1.98 24.61
C THR A 129 -1.48 -3.03 23.63
N ASN A 130 -1.68 -4.33 23.88
CA ASN A 130 -1.33 -5.40 22.95
C ASN A 130 -2.23 -5.36 21.71
N PHE A 131 -3.55 -5.18 21.87
CA PHE A 131 -4.47 -5.02 20.74
C PHE A 131 -4.14 -3.77 19.93
N TYR A 132 -3.92 -2.63 20.57
CA TYR A 132 -3.46 -1.41 19.92
C TYR A 132 -2.15 -1.65 19.16
N THR A 133 -1.14 -2.22 19.81
CA THR A 133 0.17 -2.49 19.19
C THR A 133 0.03 -3.48 18.04
N GLN A 134 -0.78 -4.52 18.20
CA GLN A 134 -1.01 -5.56 17.21
C GLN A 134 -1.79 -5.03 16.01
N VAL A 135 -2.89 -4.29 16.20
CA VAL A 135 -3.67 -3.70 15.11
C VAL A 135 -2.86 -2.66 14.36
N VAL A 136 -2.14 -1.78 15.07
CA VAL A 136 -1.27 -0.78 14.44
C VAL A 136 -0.17 -1.44 13.60
N LYS A 137 0.39 -2.55 14.09
CA LYS A 137 1.42 -3.32 13.39
C LYS A 137 0.86 -4.12 12.20
N ASP A 138 -0.21 -4.88 12.41
CA ASP A 138 -0.82 -5.77 11.40
C ASP A 138 -1.49 -4.97 10.27
N ALA A 139 -2.14 -3.85 10.60
CA ALA A 139 -2.72 -2.94 9.61
C ALA A 139 -1.66 -2.01 8.97
N ASN A 140 -0.40 -2.07 9.43
CA ASN A 140 0.72 -1.26 8.97
C ASN A 140 0.39 0.25 8.99
N LEU A 141 -0.17 0.72 10.11
CA LEU A 141 -0.61 2.11 10.29
C LEU A 141 0.48 2.95 10.96
N GLY A 142 0.82 4.07 10.34
CA GLY A 142 1.52 5.16 10.99
C GLY A 142 0.54 5.93 11.87
N ILE A 143 0.85 6.05 13.17
CA ILE A 143 0.05 6.83 14.11
C ILE A 143 0.94 7.85 14.80
N ILE A 144 0.46 9.08 14.91
CA ILE A 144 1.06 10.16 15.69
C ILE A 144 -0.02 10.77 16.56
N ILE A 145 0.26 10.94 17.85
CA ILE A 145 -0.61 11.63 18.80
C ILE A 145 0.09 12.89 19.26
N LEU A 146 -0.63 13.99 19.22
CA LEU A 146 -0.19 15.30 19.67
C LEU A 146 -0.91 15.68 20.97
N ASP A 147 -0.20 16.37 21.87
CA ASP A 147 -0.78 17.03 23.02
C ASP A 147 -1.45 18.38 22.64
N GLU A 148 -2.01 19.05 23.64
CA GLU A 148 -2.65 20.37 23.49
C GLU A 148 -1.70 21.50 23.03
N TYR A 149 -0.37 21.27 23.07
CA TYR A 149 0.67 22.20 22.64
C TYR A 149 1.32 21.79 21.30
N ALA A 150 0.73 20.84 20.58
CA ALA A 150 1.26 20.28 19.33
C ALA A 150 2.63 19.57 19.49
N ARG A 151 2.92 19.03 20.67
CA ARG A 151 4.08 18.17 20.91
C ARG A 151 3.72 16.70 20.70
N VAL A 152 4.67 15.91 20.22
CA VAL A 152 4.45 14.49 19.98
C VAL A 152 4.36 13.74 21.31
N ALA A 153 3.14 13.38 21.68
CA ALA A 153 2.86 12.58 22.87
C ALA A 153 3.18 11.10 22.63
N GLU A 154 2.86 10.59 21.43
CA GLU A 154 3.13 9.20 21.05
C GLU A 154 3.31 9.06 19.53
N ILE A 155 4.15 8.12 19.10
CA ILE A 155 4.36 7.79 17.69
C ILE A 155 4.57 6.27 17.53
N SER A 156 3.92 5.67 16.53
CA SER A 156 4.06 4.24 16.23
C SER A 156 5.39 3.91 15.53
N GLU A 157 5.85 2.66 15.63
CA GLU A 157 7.04 2.19 14.92
C GLU A 157 6.90 2.34 13.39
N THR A 158 5.72 2.06 12.86
CA THR A 158 5.42 2.22 11.43
C THR A 158 5.56 3.68 11.00
N ALA A 159 5.06 4.64 11.80
CA ALA A 159 5.23 6.06 11.54
C ALA A 159 6.71 6.46 11.57
N CYS A 160 7.48 5.99 12.54
CA CYS A 160 8.92 6.23 12.63
C CYS A 160 9.66 5.76 11.36
N ARG A 161 9.35 4.55 10.87
CA ARG A 161 9.96 3.98 9.66
C ARG A 161 9.58 4.77 8.40
N ILE A 162 8.31 5.12 8.22
CA ILE A 162 7.83 5.88 7.05
C ILE A 162 8.46 7.28 7.04
N LEU A 163 8.49 7.95 8.19
CA LEU A 163 8.99 9.31 8.32
C LEU A 163 10.51 9.41 8.43
N GLY A 164 11.20 8.30 8.66
CA GLY A 164 12.67 8.27 8.77
C GLY A 164 13.18 8.88 10.08
N VAL A 165 12.42 8.74 11.16
CA VAL A 165 12.73 9.32 12.47
C VAL A 165 12.84 8.25 13.56
N GLU A 166 13.60 8.52 14.62
CA GLU A 166 13.64 7.65 15.79
C GLU A 166 12.75 8.21 16.90
N LYS A 167 11.88 7.37 17.47
CA LYS A 167 10.91 7.75 18.51
C LYS A 167 11.53 8.57 19.64
N GLN A 168 12.70 8.18 20.13
CA GLN A 168 13.39 8.83 21.26
C GLN A 168 13.74 10.31 21.03
N TYR A 169 13.92 10.74 19.78
CA TYR A 169 14.27 12.13 19.46
C TYR A 169 13.05 12.98 19.13
N VAL A 170 11.88 12.37 18.91
CA VAL A 170 10.66 13.03 18.44
C VAL A 170 9.66 13.24 19.59
N ILE A 171 9.62 12.31 20.56
CA ILE A 171 8.73 12.41 21.71
C ILE A 171 8.97 13.72 22.48
N ASN A 172 7.87 14.36 22.89
CA ASN A 172 7.82 15.66 23.56
C ASN A 172 8.39 16.84 22.77
N GLN A 173 8.81 16.65 21.52
CA GLN A 173 9.20 17.75 20.62
C GLN A 173 7.98 18.31 19.91
N MET A 174 8.07 19.59 19.53
CA MET A 174 7.06 20.22 18.69
C MET A 174 7.04 19.55 17.32
N ILE A 175 5.86 19.17 16.84
CA ILE A 175 5.72 18.33 15.65
C ILE A 175 6.44 18.89 14.41
N GLU A 176 6.46 20.21 14.26
CA GLU A 176 7.07 20.94 13.15
C GLU A 176 8.61 20.87 13.14
N ASP A 177 9.23 20.66 14.30
CA ASP A 177 10.68 20.51 14.45
C ASP A 177 11.11 19.05 14.59
N ALA A 178 10.17 18.17 14.97
CA ALA A 178 10.44 16.77 15.24
C ALA A 178 10.62 15.91 13.97
N ILE A 179 10.05 16.35 12.84
CA ILE A 179 10.08 15.59 11.57
C ILE A 179 10.93 16.34 10.53
N PRO A 180 12.09 15.79 10.14
CA PRO A 180 12.92 16.35 9.08
C PRO A 180 12.14 16.46 7.77
N GLY A 181 12.25 17.60 7.07
CA GLY A 181 11.58 17.83 5.78
C GLY A 181 10.20 18.52 5.84
N MET A 182 9.63 18.79 7.04
CA MET A 182 8.35 19.50 7.16
C MET A 182 8.37 20.97 6.70
N LYS A 183 9.54 21.63 6.71
CA LYS A 183 9.65 23.09 6.47
C LYS A 183 9.49 23.49 4.99
N GLU A 184 9.43 22.56 4.05
CA GLU A 184 9.19 22.82 2.63
C GLU A 184 7.74 22.46 2.21
N ASN A 185 6.76 23.30 2.59
CA ASN A 185 5.43 23.44 1.96
C ASN A 185 4.56 22.20 1.61
N GLN A 186 4.86 20.99 2.10
CA GLN A 186 4.16 19.75 1.71
C GLN A 186 3.85 18.77 2.87
N GLY A 187 3.97 19.20 4.13
CA GLY A 187 3.66 18.34 5.28
C GLY A 187 2.16 18.05 5.43
N PHE A 188 1.77 16.78 5.51
CA PHE A 188 0.40 16.37 5.86
C PHE A 188 0.10 16.47 7.36
N ILE A 189 1.16 16.60 8.16
CA ILE A 189 1.12 16.77 9.61
C ILE A 189 1.23 18.26 9.91
N SER A 190 0.43 18.78 10.85
CA SER A 190 0.43 20.20 11.20
C SER A 190 -0.17 20.44 12.58
N SER A 191 0.21 21.52 13.24
CA SER A 191 -0.52 22.00 14.43
C SER A 191 -1.95 22.48 14.09
N ALA A 192 -2.29 22.61 12.80
CA ALA A 192 -3.63 22.99 12.32
C ALA A 192 -4.75 22.01 12.73
N VAL A 193 -4.45 20.73 12.97
CA VAL A 193 -5.47 19.79 13.47
C VAL A 193 -6.07 20.26 14.78
N LEU A 194 -5.26 20.83 15.69
CA LEU A 194 -5.72 21.37 16.97
C LEU A 194 -6.59 22.62 16.83
N LYS A 195 -6.59 23.26 15.65
CA LYS A 195 -7.49 24.37 15.29
C LYS A 195 -8.80 23.88 14.67
N GLY A 196 -9.03 22.56 14.64
CA GLY A 196 -10.21 21.92 14.07
C GLY A 196 -10.12 21.61 12.58
N VAL A 197 -8.93 21.68 11.98
CA VAL A 197 -8.72 21.27 10.58
C VAL A 197 -8.47 19.76 10.55
N SER A 198 -9.54 18.99 10.43
CA SER A 198 -9.47 17.55 10.19
C SER A 198 -9.34 17.24 8.70
N VAL A 199 -8.73 16.10 8.42
CA VAL A 199 -8.57 15.56 7.08
C VAL A 199 -9.01 14.12 7.14
N SER A 200 -9.79 13.67 6.15
CA SER A 200 -10.15 12.26 6.04
C SER A 200 -9.88 11.75 4.64
N ASP A 201 -9.31 10.56 4.56
CA ASP A 201 -9.00 9.82 3.33
C ASP A 201 -8.28 10.65 2.26
N LYS A 202 -7.30 11.45 2.68
CA LYS A 202 -6.58 12.34 1.76
C LYS A 202 -5.22 11.78 1.41
N ALA A 203 -4.92 11.75 0.12
CA ALA A 203 -3.65 11.30 -0.41
C ALA A 203 -2.54 12.37 -0.26
N TYR A 204 -1.36 11.93 0.14
CA TYR A 204 -0.14 12.73 0.26
C TYR A 204 1.07 11.94 -0.21
N SER A 205 2.00 12.62 -0.89
CA SER A 205 3.32 12.05 -1.20
C SER A 205 4.33 12.48 -0.16
N TRP A 206 5.03 11.52 0.45
CA TRP A 206 6.09 11.74 1.44
C TRP A 206 7.43 11.28 0.89
N PHE A 207 8.51 12.00 1.23
CA PHE A 207 9.87 11.64 0.84
C PHE A 207 10.71 11.32 2.08
N ASN A 208 11.25 10.11 2.12
CA ASN A 208 12.25 9.70 3.12
C ASN A 208 13.58 9.45 2.40
N GLY A 209 14.47 10.45 2.45
CA GLY A 209 15.67 10.49 1.60
C GLY A 209 15.29 10.55 0.11
N ASN A 210 15.77 9.59 -0.69
CA ASN A 210 15.41 9.47 -2.11
C ASN A 210 14.17 8.60 -2.38
N GLN A 211 13.56 8.03 -1.34
CA GLN A 211 12.40 7.16 -1.49
C GLN A 211 11.10 7.97 -1.39
N ARG A 212 10.27 7.90 -2.43
CA ARG A 212 8.91 8.45 -2.44
C ARG A 212 7.93 7.39 -1.89
N ILE A 213 7.07 7.80 -0.98
CA ILE A 213 6.05 6.98 -0.32
C ILE A 213 4.70 7.67 -0.51
N GLU A 214 3.69 6.93 -0.99
CA GLU A 214 2.32 7.44 -1.10
C GLU A 214 1.53 7.06 0.15
N LEU A 215 0.88 8.05 0.76
CA LEU A 215 0.17 7.92 2.03
C LEU A 215 -1.29 8.32 1.87
N ILE A 216 -2.20 7.55 2.47
CA ILE A 216 -3.55 8.01 2.78
C ILE A 216 -3.56 8.44 4.25
N VAL A 217 -4.08 9.63 4.52
CA VAL A 217 -4.01 10.30 5.83
C VAL A 217 -5.40 10.66 6.34
N ASP A 218 -5.66 10.29 7.59
CA ASP A 218 -6.75 10.77 8.43
C ASP A 218 -6.17 11.56 9.62
N SER A 219 -6.85 12.63 10.01
CA SER A 219 -6.49 13.40 11.20
C SER A 219 -7.72 14.01 11.85
N ASP A 220 -7.74 13.99 13.17
CA ASP A 220 -8.81 14.61 13.95
C ASP A 220 -8.30 15.02 15.34
N VAL A 221 -9.13 15.78 16.05
CA VAL A 221 -8.86 16.24 17.41
C VAL A 221 -9.28 15.21 18.45
N LEU A 222 -8.51 15.12 19.53
CA LEU A 222 -8.89 14.39 20.74
C LEU A 222 -9.61 15.35 21.69
N ARG A 223 -10.82 14.99 22.11
CA ARG A 223 -11.64 15.79 23.03
C ARG A 223 -11.87 15.06 24.35
N ASP A 224 -11.94 15.82 25.43
CA ASP A 224 -12.39 15.29 26.72
C ASP A 224 -13.94 15.16 26.79
N ALA A 225 -14.45 14.64 27.91
CA ALA A 225 -15.88 14.47 28.14
C ALA A 225 -16.67 15.79 28.14
N ASN A 226 -15.99 16.93 28.27
CA ASN A 226 -16.57 18.27 28.23
C ASN A 226 -16.45 18.92 26.84
N GLY A 227 -15.92 18.20 25.85
CA GLY A 227 -15.73 18.68 24.47
C GLY A 227 -14.49 19.55 24.25
N GLN A 228 -13.65 19.75 25.27
CA GLN A 228 -12.42 20.54 25.16
C GLN A 228 -11.36 19.73 24.41
N ILE A 229 -10.62 20.40 23.52
CA ILE A 229 -9.53 19.78 22.75
C ILE A 229 -8.36 19.52 23.71
N LYS A 230 -7.98 18.25 23.85
CA LYS A 230 -6.84 17.78 24.66
C LYS A 230 -5.64 17.34 23.83
N GLY A 231 -5.80 17.33 22.51
CA GLY A 231 -4.76 16.92 21.59
C GLY A 231 -5.33 16.66 20.21
N GLY A 232 -4.56 15.98 19.38
CA GLY A 232 -4.97 15.56 18.04
C GLY A 232 -4.21 14.31 17.62
N TYR A 233 -4.66 13.66 16.57
CA TYR A 233 -3.98 12.50 16.04
C TYR A 233 -3.90 12.53 14.51
N TYR A 234 -2.91 11.82 14.00
CA TYR A 234 -2.75 11.48 12.59
C TYR A 234 -2.68 9.97 12.48
N ILE A 235 -3.48 9.41 11.56
CA ILE A 235 -3.38 8.02 11.13
C ILE A 235 -3.04 8.05 9.65
N PHE A 236 -2.05 7.29 9.22
CA PHE A 236 -1.72 7.19 7.82
C PHE A 236 -1.25 5.79 7.43
N LYS A 237 -1.52 5.43 6.17
CA LYS A 237 -1.17 4.12 5.63
C LYS A 237 -0.31 4.28 4.38
N ASP A 238 0.79 3.53 4.32
CA ASP A 238 1.59 3.39 3.10
C ASP A 238 0.80 2.57 2.07
N VAL A 239 0.43 3.24 0.98
CA VAL A 239 -0.31 2.68 -0.15
C VAL A 239 0.54 2.57 -1.40
N THR A 240 1.86 2.79 -1.31
CA THR A 240 2.79 2.79 -2.45
C THR A 240 2.70 1.49 -3.26
N ASN A 241 2.76 0.34 -2.58
CA ASN A 241 2.67 -0.96 -3.23
C ASN A 241 1.29 -1.20 -3.88
N MET A 242 0.20 -0.80 -3.20
CA MET A 242 -1.15 -0.99 -3.71
C MET A 242 -1.41 -0.13 -4.95
N HIS A 243 -1.02 1.14 -4.93
CA HIS A 243 -1.09 1.99 -6.12
C HIS A 243 -0.24 1.44 -7.25
N SER A 244 1.02 1.05 -6.98
CA SER A 244 1.88 0.48 -8.02
C SER A 244 1.32 -0.81 -8.64
N LEU A 245 0.61 -1.62 -7.85
CA LEU A 245 -0.05 -2.84 -8.32
C LEU A 245 -1.33 -2.50 -9.11
N ALA A 246 -2.13 -1.55 -8.62
CA ALA A 246 -3.31 -1.06 -9.32
C ALA A 246 -2.94 -0.48 -10.69
N ASP A 247 -1.91 0.37 -10.76
CA ASP A 247 -1.40 0.95 -11.99
C ASP A 247 -0.88 -0.14 -12.96
N LYS A 248 -0.19 -1.16 -12.44
CA LYS A 248 0.25 -2.32 -13.24
C LYS A 248 -0.93 -3.12 -13.79
N ILE A 249 -1.96 -3.34 -12.98
CA ILE A 249 -3.18 -4.05 -13.38
C ILE A 249 -3.92 -3.24 -14.44
N GLU A 250 -4.13 -1.95 -14.23
CA GLU A 250 -4.79 -1.07 -15.19
C GLU A 250 -4.04 -1.03 -16.54
N ARG A 251 -2.70 -0.91 -16.49
CA ARG A 251 -1.86 -0.96 -17.70
C ARG A 251 -1.98 -2.31 -18.41
N SER A 252 -1.98 -3.41 -17.67
CA SER A 252 -2.15 -4.76 -18.23
C SER A 252 -3.54 -4.94 -18.87
N ASP A 253 -4.60 -4.49 -18.21
CA ASP A 253 -5.97 -4.60 -18.71
C ASP A 253 -6.17 -3.75 -19.96
N ARG A 254 -5.61 -2.54 -19.98
CA ARG A 254 -5.62 -1.66 -21.16
C ARG A 254 -4.88 -2.29 -22.33
N LEU A 255 -3.72 -2.89 -22.09
CA LEU A 255 -2.96 -3.63 -23.11
C LEU A 255 -3.75 -4.85 -23.62
N ALA A 256 -4.39 -5.60 -22.74
CA ALA A 256 -5.21 -6.76 -23.12
C ALA A 256 -6.41 -6.35 -23.99
N MET A 257 -7.10 -5.26 -23.63
CA MET A 257 -8.21 -4.71 -24.41
C MET A 257 -7.75 -4.24 -25.80
N ILE A 258 -6.66 -3.46 -25.85
CA ILE A 258 -6.04 -3.04 -27.12
C ILE A 258 -5.69 -4.26 -27.97
N GLY A 259 -5.12 -5.29 -27.36
CA GLY A 259 -4.77 -6.54 -28.01
C GLY A 259 -5.96 -7.29 -28.61
N GLN A 260 -7.08 -7.36 -27.90
CA GLN A 260 -8.31 -8.00 -28.40
C GLN A 260 -8.89 -7.24 -29.60
N ILE A 261 -8.91 -5.90 -29.53
CA ILE A 261 -9.35 -5.06 -30.64
C ILE A 261 -8.40 -5.28 -31.83
N ALA A 262 -7.09 -5.18 -31.62
CA ALA A 262 -6.07 -5.38 -32.64
C ALA A 262 -6.23 -6.72 -33.37
N ALA A 263 -6.44 -7.82 -32.64
CA ALA A 263 -6.62 -9.15 -33.21
C ALA A 263 -7.82 -9.23 -34.16
N GLY A 264 -8.96 -8.66 -33.76
CA GLY A 264 -10.17 -8.62 -34.59
C GLY A 264 -10.02 -7.71 -35.80
N THR A 265 -9.53 -6.48 -35.61
CA THR A 265 -9.49 -5.47 -36.68
C THR A 265 -8.31 -5.67 -37.64
N ALA A 266 -7.20 -6.29 -37.23
CA ALA A 266 -6.03 -6.41 -38.08
C ALA A 266 -6.26 -7.30 -39.31
N HIS A 267 -7.01 -8.40 -39.15
CA HIS A 267 -7.40 -9.22 -40.30
C HIS A 267 -8.33 -8.45 -41.24
N GLU A 268 -9.23 -7.63 -40.70
CA GLU A 268 -10.14 -6.78 -41.47
C GLU A 268 -9.42 -5.62 -42.18
N ILE A 269 -8.32 -5.11 -41.63
CA ILE A 269 -7.47 -4.08 -42.26
C ILE A 269 -6.53 -4.68 -43.31
N ARG A 270 -5.94 -5.85 -43.03
CA ARG A 270 -4.98 -6.49 -43.95
C ARG A 270 -5.64 -6.88 -45.28
N ASN A 271 -6.91 -7.26 -45.25
CA ASN A 271 -7.66 -7.68 -46.44
C ASN A 271 -7.78 -6.57 -47.51
N PRO A 272 -8.32 -5.36 -47.23
CA PRO A 272 -8.37 -4.28 -48.21
C PRO A 272 -6.98 -3.79 -48.62
N LEU A 273 -6.00 -3.75 -47.70
CA LEU A 273 -4.62 -3.36 -48.03
C LEU A 273 -3.96 -4.33 -49.01
N THR A 274 -4.21 -5.63 -48.87
CA THR A 274 -3.67 -6.65 -49.78
C THR A 274 -4.20 -6.44 -51.19
N SER A 275 -5.51 -6.21 -51.33
CA SER A 275 -6.14 -5.92 -52.63
C SER A 275 -5.60 -4.63 -53.25
N ILE A 276 -5.46 -3.55 -52.47
CA ILE A 276 -4.90 -2.28 -52.93
C ILE A 276 -3.44 -2.46 -53.38
N ASN A 277 -2.63 -3.17 -52.60
CA ASN A 277 -1.24 -3.49 -52.95
C ASN A 277 -1.17 -4.22 -54.31
N GLY A 278 -2.02 -5.23 -54.51
CA GLY A 278 -2.10 -5.98 -55.76
C GLY A 278 -2.44 -5.09 -56.96
N PHE A 279 -3.45 -4.23 -56.84
CA PHE A 279 -3.82 -3.30 -57.91
C PHE A 279 -2.74 -2.26 -58.19
N LEU A 280 -2.09 -1.71 -57.16
CA LEU A 280 -0.97 -0.79 -57.34
C LEU A 280 0.22 -1.44 -58.04
N GLN A 281 0.55 -2.70 -57.71
CA GLN A 281 1.61 -3.43 -58.41
C GLN A 281 1.27 -3.66 -59.89
N MET A 282 0.02 -3.99 -60.21
CA MET A 282 -0.46 -4.10 -61.58
C MET A 282 -0.38 -2.76 -62.33
N MET A 283 -0.88 -1.67 -61.71
CA MET A 283 -0.80 -0.33 -62.28
C MET A 283 0.65 0.10 -62.52
N ARG A 284 1.55 -0.15 -61.56
CA ARG A 284 2.98 0.16 -61.72
C ARG A 284 3.57 -0.52 -62.94
N LYS A 285 3.24 -1.80 -63.15
CA LYS A 285 3.70 -2.56 -64.31
C LYS A 285 3.17 -1.97 -65.62
N SER A 286 1.86 -1.71 -65.70
CA SER A 286 1.25 -1.12 -66.91
C SER A 286 1.76 0.29 -67.21
N LEU A 287 1.98 1.12 -66.18
CA LEU A 287 2.53 2.47 -66.34
C LEU A 287 3.99 2.45 -66.79
N ALA A 288 4.78 1.49 -66.30
CA ALA A 288 6.15 1.27 -66.77
C ALA A 288 6.17 0.83 -68.25
N GLU A 289 5.29 -0.10 -68.64
CA GLU A 289 5.16 -0.54 -70.04
C GLU A 289 4.69 0.59 -70.98
N ALA A 290 3.88 1.54 -70.47
CA ALA A 290 3.42 2.71 -71.20
C ALA A 290 4.42 3.89 -71.23
N GLY A 291 5.59 3.76 -70.60
CA GLY A 291 6.59 4.84 -70.51
C GLY A 291 6.18 6.03 -69.61
N MET A 292 5.18 5.85 -68.76
CA MET A 292 4.62 6.87 -67.85
C MET A 292 5.39 6.89 -66.52
N GLU A 293 6.67 7.23 -66.57
CA GLU A 293 7.58 7.15 -65.42
C GLU A 293 7.17 8.06 -64.25
N LYS A 294 6.50 9.18 -64.51
CA LYS A 294 6.02 10.09 -63.45
C LYS A 294 4.89 9.46 -62.63
N GLU A 295 3.90 8.87 -63.28
CA GLU A 295 2.75 8.21 -62.67
C GLU A 295 3.15 6.89 -61.97
N LYS A 296 4.13 6.18 -62.55
CA LYS A 296 4.78 5.04 -61.90
C LYS A 296 5.44 5.46 -60.58
N GLY A 297 6.13 6.61 -60.56
CA GLY A 297 6.71 7.17 -59.33
C GLY A 297 5.69 7.43 -58.23
N TYR A 298 4.48 7.89 -58.56
CA TYR A 298 3.39 8.01 -57.57
C TYR A 298 2.97 6.64 -57.01
N THR A 299 2.95 5.62 -57.86
CA THR A 299 2.60 4.25 -57.46
C THR A 299 3.65 3.67 -56.51
N ASP A 300 4.93 3.94 -56.74
CA ASP A 300 6.01 3.53 -55.83
C ASP A 300 5.87 4.17 -54.44
N ILE A 301 5.53 5.45 -54.36
CA ILE A 301 5.28 6.13 -53.08
C ILE A 301 4.09 5.49 -52.35
N MET A 302 2.99 5.22 -53.06
CA MET A 302 1.81 4.55 -52.45
C MET A 302 2.14 3.15 -51.95
N LEU A 303 2.96 2.38 -52.68
CA LEU A 303 3.39 1.05 -52.25
C LEU A 303 4.25 1.09 -50.98
N VAL A 304 5.12 2.10 -50.84
CA VAL A 304 5.88 2.33 -49.60
C VAL A 304 4.93 2.60 -48.44
N GLU A 305 3.90 3.43 -48.64
CA GLU A 305 2.95 3.76 -47.57
C GLU A 305 2.04 2.58 -47.19
N ILE A 306 1.61 1.76 -48.16
CA ILE A 306 0.90 0.49 -47.90
C ILE A 306 1.77 -0.46 -47.06
N LYS A 307 3.07 -0.54 -47.37
CA LYS A 307 4.01 -1.35 -46.59
C LYS A 307 4.12 -0.82 -45.17
N ARG A 308 4.29 0.50 -45.00
CA ARG A 308 4.31 1.17 -43.69
C ARG A 308 3.06 0.81 -42.89
N ILE A 309 1.85 0.92 -43.46
CA ILE A 309 0.61 0.57 -42.76
C ILE A 309 0.59 -0.92 -42.34
N ASN A 310 1.07 -1.85 -43.18
CA ASN A 310 1.14 -3.26 -42.81
C ASN A 310 2.11 -3.51 -41.64
N ASP A 311 3.24 -2.80 -41.62
CA ASP A 311 4.21 -2.87 -40.52
C ASP A 311 3.58 -2.34 -39.22
N LEU A 312 2.84 -1.23 -39.29
CA LEU A 312 2.08 -0.67 -38.15
C LEU A 312 1.04 -1.66 -37.60
N VAL A 313 0.26 -2.28 -38.48
CA VAL A 313 -0.75 -3.28 -38.08
C VAL A 313 -0.07 -4.49 -37.43
N SER A 314 1.12 -4.86 -37.90
CA SER A 314 1.89 -5.97 -37.34
C SER A 314 2.48 -5.63 -35.96
N GLU A 315 3.01 -4.42 -35.77
CA GLU A 315 3.44 -3.91 -34.45
C GLU A 315 2.26 -3.85 -33.47
N PHE A 316 1.11 -3.38 -33.94
CA PHE A 316 -0.11 -3.28 -33.15
C PHE A 316 -0.62 -4.67 -32.69
N LEU A 317 -0.55 -5.67 -33.56
CA LEU A 317 -0.89 -7.06 -33.23
C LEU A 317 0.03 -7.69 -32.18
N LEU A 318 1.29 -7.29 -32.09
CA LEU A 318 2.23 -7.84 -31.11
C LEU A 318 1.94 -7.39 -29.67
N LEU A 319 1.14 -6.33 -29.49
CA LEU A 319 0.58 -5.98 -28.19
C LEU A 319 -0.55 -6.92 -27.76
N SER A 320 -1.09 -7.71 -28.69
CA SER A 320 -2.10 -8.72 -28.39
C SER A 320 -1.48 -9.98 -27.82
N LYS A 321 -2.25 -10.65 -26.94
CA LYS A 321 -1.92 -11.92 -26.27
C LYS A 321 -1.68 -13.09 -27.24
N GLN A 322 -1.82 -12.91 -28.55
CA GLN A 322 -2.04 -13.99 -29.52
C GLN A 322 -0.79 -14.57 -30.20
N LYS A 323 0.43 -14.04 -29.99
CA LYS A 323 1.63 -14.70 -30.52
C LYS A 323 2.18 -15.66 -29.48
N GLU A 324 1.90 -16.96 -29.65
CA GLU A 324 2.57 -18.00 -28.85
C GLU A 324 4.09 -17.86 -29.02
N ILE A 325 4.78 -17.50 -27.94
CA ILE A 325 6.23 -17.45 -27.91
C ILE A 325 6.73 -18.88 -28.10
N GLN A 326 7.52 -19.11 -29.16
CA GLN A 326 8.15 -20.40 -29.37
C GLN A 326 9.38 -20.51 -28.48
N TYR A 327 9.20 -20.92 -27.23
CA TYR A 327 10.28 -21.13 -26.28
C TYR A 327 11.27 -22.19 -26.79
N LYS A 328 12.47 -21.73 -27.14
CA LYS A 328 13.63 -22.54 -27.52
C LYS A 328 14.84 -22.06 -26.72
N LEU A 329 15.88 -22.90 -26.64
CA LEU A 329 17.18 -22.46 -26.17
C LEU A 329 17.75 -21.49 -27.21
N VAL A 330 17.99 -20.25 -26.78
CA VAL A 330 18.50 -19.17 -27.62
C VAL A 330 19.85 -18.72 -27.11
N ASP A 331 20.80 -18.60 -28.03
CA ASP A 331 22.09 -17.94 -27.80
C ASP A 331 21.92 -16.44 -28.10
N ILE A 332 21.98 -15.61 -27.05
CA ILE A 332 21.84 -14.15 -27.19
C ILE A 332 22.98 -13.55 -28.02
N GLU A 333 24.18 -14.12 -27.96
CA GLU A 333 25.30 -13.64 -28.76
C GLU A 333 25.01 -13.82 -30.25
N GLN A 334 24.52 -15.00 -30.64
CA GLN A 334 24.13 -15.29 -32.01
C GLN A 334 23.01 -14.34 -32.49
N VAL A 335 22.00 -14.08 -31.64
CA VAL A 335 20.93 -13.13 -31.97
C VAL A 335 21.48 -11.73 -32.22
N CYS A 336 22.39 -11.24 -31.39
CA CYS A 336 23.02 -9.92 -31.57
C CYS A 336 23.91 -9.87 -32.82
N MET A 337 24.67 -10.93 -33.12
CA MET A 337 25.49 -11.02 -34.33
C MET A 337 24.64 -10.97 -35.61
N GLU A 338 23.46 -11.61 -35.61
CA GLU A 338 22.58 -11.64 -36.78
C GLU A 338 21.96 -10.27 -37.10
N ILE A 339 21.68 -9.45 -36.09
CA ILE A 339 21.12 -8.10 -36.30
C ILE A 339 22.19 -7.03 -36.52
N LEU A 340 23.43 -7.27 -36.09
CA LEU A 340 24.49 -6.26 -36.11
C LEU A 340 24.68 -5.63 -37.51
N PRO A 341 24.72 -6.38 -38.62
CA PRO A 341 24.86 -5.78 -39.96
C PRO A 341 23.71 -4.83 -40.33
N ILE A 342 22.50 -5.11 -39.85
CA ILE A 342 21.31 -4.27 -40.09
C ILE A 342 21.46 -2.96 -39.30
N VAL A 343 21.87 -3.05 -38.04
CA VAL A 343 22.10 -1.90 -37.16
C VAL A 343 23.24 -1.04 -37.67
N GLU A 344 24.35 -1.63 -38.09
CA GLU A 344 25.51 -0.93 -38.67
C GLU A 344 25.15 -0.17 -39.95
N ASN A 345 24.33 -0.77 -40.82
CA ASN A 345 23.88 -0.10 -42.04
C ASN A 345 23.00 1.13 -41.73
N GLU A 346 22.04 1.00 -40.82
CA GLU A 346 21.18 2.13 -40.40
C GLU A 346 22.02 3.23 -39.70
N ALA A 347 22.98 2.84 -38.87
CA ALA A 347 23.89 3.76 -38.20
C ALA A 347 24.78 4.50 -39.19
N LEU A 348 25.32 3.80 -40.20
CA LEU A 348 26.14 4.38 -41.26
C LEU A 348 25.40 5.47 -42.04
N LEU A 349 24.14 5.23 -42.39
CA LEU A 349 23.29 6.20 -43.09
C LEU A 349 23.08 7.49 -42.29
N ARG A 350 23.28 7.46 -40.97
CA ARG A 350 23.08 8.58 -40.04
C ARG A 350 24.37 9.07 -39.38
N GLY A 351 25.53 8.51 -39.75
CA GLY A 351 26.84 8.90 -39.22
C GLY A 351 27.08 8.52 -37.76
N VAL A 352 26.44 7.44 -37.28
CA VAL A 352 26.58 6.89 -35.93
C VAL A 352 27.61 5.75 -35.93
N GLU A 353 28.46 5.69 -34.90
CA GLU A 353 29.37 4.57 -34.65
C GLU A 353 28.67 3.49 -33.81
N VAL A 354 28.84 2.22 -34.17
CA VAL A 354 28.29 1.08 -33.43
C VAL A 354 29.43 0.32 -32.77
N VAL A 355 29.35 0.11 -31.46
CA VAL A 355 30.33 -0.62 -30.65
C VAL A 355 29.63 -1.79 -29.97
N MET A 356 30.18 -2.99 -30.14
CA MET A 356 29.71 -4.18 -29.43
C MET A 356 30.77 -4.65 -28.44
N GLU A 357 30.41 -4.69 -27.15
CA GLU A 357 31.31 -5.16 -26.10
C GLU A 357 30.79 -6.48 -25.50
N LYS A 358 31.68 -7.47 -25.43
CA LYS A 358 31.41 -8.76 -24.80
C LYS A 358 32.20 -8.89 -23.52
N ARG A 359 31.55 -9.32 -22.44
CA ARG A 359 32.23 -9.78 -21.22
C ARG A 359 31.74 -11.19 -20.92
N SER A 360 32.63 -12.18 -21.05
CA SER A 360 32.47 -13.61 -20.68
C SER A 360 31.64 -14.53 -21.62
N SER A 361 31.67 -15.84 -21.32
CA SER A 361 30.78 -16.85 -21.89
C SER A 361 29.37 -16.69 -21.31
N LEU A 362 28.37 -16.64 -22.18
CA LEU A 362 26.99 -16.39 -21.79
C LEU A 362 26.21 -17.72 -21.71
N PRO A 363 25.36 -17.92 -20.68
CA PRO A 363 24.42 -19.04 -20.69
C PRO A 363 23.32 -18.81 -21.74
N MET A 364 22.70 -19.91 -22.17
CA MET A 364 21.51 -19.87 -23.03
C MET A 364 20.31 -19.31 -22.26
N ILE A 365 19.33 -18.79 -22.98
CA ILE A 365 18.04 -18.35 -22.41
C ILE A 365 16.88 -19.10 -23.09
N MET A 366 15.75 -19.26 -22.39
CA MET A 366 14.52 -19.79 -22.98
C MET A 366 13.73 -18.65 -23.60
N GLY A 367 13.53 -18.67 -24.92
CA GLY A 367 12.78 -17.61 -25.60
C GLY A 367 12.63 -17.84 -27.10
N ASP A 368 12.23 -16.79 -27.79
CA ASP A 368 12.04 -16.77 -29.25
C ASP A 368 13.04 -15.79 -29.87
N SER A 369 13.94 -16.31 -30.71
CA SER A 369 15.01 -15.52 -31.32
C SER A 369 14.49 -14.41 -32.22
N GLU A 370 13.39 -14.62 -32.96
CA GLU A 370 12.86 -13.61 -33.88
C GLU A 370 12.23 -12.44 -33.12
N LEU A 371 11.55 -12.74 -32.01
CA LEU A 371 11.03 -11.69 -31.12
C LEU A 371 12.15 -10.89 -30.46
N LEU A 372 13.24 -11.55 -30.05
CA LEU A 372 14.41 -10.85 -29.48
C LEU A 372 15.12 -9.96 -30.50
N LYS A 373 15.29 -10.43 -31.74
CA LYS A 373 15.79 -9.60 -32.85
C LYS A 373 14.95 -8.34 -33.00
N GLN A 374 13.63 -8.47 -32.96
CA GLN A 374 12.72 -7.34 -33.05
C GLN A 374 12.90 -6.35 -31.88
N VAL A 375 13.02 -6.84 -30.64
CA VAL A 375 13.28 -5.99 -29.46
C VAL A 375 14.56 -5.19 -29.66
N PHE A 376 15.65 -5.86 -30.01
CA PHE A 376 16.96 -5.22 -30.15
C PHE A 376 16.99 -4.25 -31.33
N LEU A 377 16.39 -4.59 -32.48
CA LEU A 377 16.27 -3.70 -33.63
C LEU A 377 15.47 -2.44 -33.29
N ASN A 378 14.37 -2.56 -32.54
CA ASN A 378 13.57 -1.41 -32.13
C ASN A 378 14.33 -0.48 -31.19
N ILE A 379 15.05 -1.03 -30.20
CA ILE A 379 15.79 -0.23 -29.23
C ILE A 379 17.02 0.44 -29.89
N THR A 380 17.77 -0.31 -30.71
CA THR A 380 18.93 0.23 -31.43
C THR A 380 18.52 1.31 -32.44
N LYS A 381 17.45 1.09 -33.22
CA LYS A 381 16.88 2.10 -34.12
C LYS A 381 16.47 3.36 -33.35
N ASN A 382 15.81 3.22 -32.20
CA ASN A 382 15.43 4.35 -31.38
C ASN A 382 16.63 5.17 -30.89
N GLY A 383 17.71 4.50 -30.47
CA GLY A 383 18.95 5.16 -30.05
C GLY A 383 19.64 5.89 -31.21
N ILE A 384 19.74 5.26 -32.38
CA ILE A 384 20.29 5.86 -33.61
C ILE A 384 19.51 7.12 -34.00
N GLU A 385 18.18 7.04 -34.00
CA GLU A 385 17.31 8.18 -34.30
C GLU A 385 17.47 9.33 -33.30
N ALA A 386 17.62 9.02 -32.01
CA ALA A 386 17.74 10.01 -30.94
C ALA A 386 19.05 10.80 -30.97
N MET A 387 20.09 10.29 -31.65
CA MET A 387 21.36 11.00 -31.83
C MET A 387 21.30 12.06 -32.95
N GLY A 388 20.37 11.94 -33.89
CA GLY A 388 20.18 12.93 -34.96
C GLY A 388 21.42 13.19 -35.83
N GLY A 389 22.38 12.28 -35.84
CA GLY A 389 23.70 12.47 -36.45
C GLY A 389 24.81 11.72 -35.70
N ARG A 390 25.98 12.35 -35.54
CA ARG A 390 27.15 11.75 -34.88
C ARG A 390 26.86 11.32 -33.44
N GLY A 391 27.33 10.15 -33.09
CA GLY A 391 27.28 9.60 -31.73
C GLY A 391 27.75 8.15 -31.72
N ILE A 392 27.67 7.51 -30.55
CA ILE A 392 28.09 6.12 -30.36
C ILE A 392 26.92 5.33 -29.79
N LEU A 393 26.53 4.26 -30.49
CA LEU A 393 25.63 3.23 -30.00
C LEU A 393 26.46 2.06 -29.46
N THR A 394 26.36 1.79 -28.16
CA THR A 394 27.07 0.68 -27.52
C THR A 394 26.11 -0.43 -27.13
N VAL A 395 26.34 -1.65 -27.61
CA VAL A 395 25.64 -2.87 -27.18
C VAL A 395 26.59 -3.67 -26.29
N ARG A 396 26.23 -3.89 -25.02
CA ARG A 396 26.97 -4.77 -24.12
C ARG A 396 26.13 -5.96 -23.71
N ILE A 397 26.79 -7.11 -23.61
CA ILE A 397 26.15 -8.34 -23.14
C ILE A 397 27.04 -8.95 -22.07
N PHE A 398 26.43 -9.26 -20.92
CA PHE A 398 27.11 -9.87 -19.80
C PHE A 398 26.15 -10.72 -18.96
N HIS A 399 26.72 -11.68 -18.23
CA HIS A 399 25.97 -12.55 -17.32
C HIS A 399 26.06 -12.02 -15.89
N THR A 400 24.92 -11.85 -15.24
CA THR A 400 24.81 -11.32 -13.87
C THR A 400 23.93 -12.24 -13.02
N GLY A 401 24.55 -13.08 -12.20
CA GLY A 401 23.85 -13.96 -11.27
C GLY A 401 23.03 -15.03 -12.01
N SER A 402 21.71 -14.89 -12.05
CA SER A 402 20.76 -15.78 -12.72
C SER A 402 20.14 -15.17 -13.98
N HIS A 403 20.75 -14.11 -14.52
CA HIS A 403 20.22 -13.38 -15.66
C HIS A 403 21.32 -13.07 -16.68
N VAL A 404 20.95 -13.09 -17.95
CA VAL A 404 21.71 -12.44 -19.03
C VAL A 404 21.22 -10.99 -19.12
N GLU A 405 22.14 -10.04 -18.95
CA GLU A 405 21.86 -8.61 -19.10
C GLU A 405 22.40 -8.11 -20.45
N ILE A 406 21.53 -7.49 -21.22
CA ILE A 406 21.84 -6.79 -22.46
C ILE A 406 21.63 -5.31 -22.22
N THR A 407 22.66 -4.50 -22.40
CA THR A 407 22.56 -3.04 -22.34
C THR A 407 22.74 -2.43 -23.72
N ILE A 408 21.78 -1.61 -24.15
CA ILE A 408 21.88 -0.83 -25.38
C ILE A 408 21.94 0.65 -24.97
N SER A 409 23.08 1.29 -25.21
CA SER A 409 23.37 2.65 -24.79
C SER A 409 23.61 3.56 -25.99
N ASP A 410 22.93 4.70 -26.05
CA ASP A 410 23.20 5.76 -27.01
C ASP A 410 23.76 7.01 -26.31
N THR A 411 24.45 7.86 -27.09
CA THR A 411 24.94 9.17 -26.66
C THR A 411 24.05 10.32 -27.16
N GLY A 412 22.75 10.08 -27.34
CA GLY A 412 21.80 11.06 -27.86
C GLY A 412 21.37 12.10 -26.81
N GLN A 413 20.26 12.78 -27.08
CA GLN A 413 19.71 13.81 -26.17
C GLN A 413 19.16 13.26 -24.84
N GLY A 414 19.07 11.94 -24.70
CA GLY A 414 18.51 11.28 -23.52
C GLY A 414 16.99 11.45 -23.37
N ILE A 415 16.48 10.90 -22.29
CA ILE A 415 15.07 10.96 -21.90
C ILE A 415 14.94 11.82 -20.63
N PRO A 416 14.10 12.87 -20.62
CA PRO A 416 13.81 13.62 -19.42
C PRO A 416 13.22 12.74 -18.30
N PRO A 417 13.58 12.94 -17.02
CA PRO A 417 13.14 12.06 -15.92
C PRO A 417 11.61 11.91 -15.82
N TYR A 418 10.86 12.98 -16.09
CA TYR A 418 9.39 12.97 -16.05
C TYR A 418 8.72 12.18 -17.19
N LEU A 419 9.50 11.76 -18.20
CA LEU A 419 9.02 10.92 -19.31
C LEU A 419 9.44 9.46 -19.18
N ALA A 420 10.38 9.12 -18.30
CA ALA A 420 10.97 7.78 -18.22
C ALA A 420 9.92 6.66 -18.01
N ASP A 421 8.88 6.92 -17.21
CA ASP A 421 7.79 5.97 -16.99
C ASP A 421 6.74 5.97 -18.11
N LYS A 422 6.66 7.06 -18.88
CA LYS A 422 5.67 7.24 -19.97
C LYS A 422 6.11 6.64 -21.29
N ILE A 423 7.41 6.44 -21.52
CA ILE A 423 7.92 5.91 -22.80
C ILE A 423 7.45 4.48 -23.10
N PHE A 424 7.00 3.75 -22.08
CA PHE A 424 6.44 2.41 -22.21
C PHE A 424 4.90 2.42 -22.34
N GLU A 425 4.27 3.60 -22.32
CA GLU A 425 2.82 3.72 -22.54
C GLU A 425 2.51 3.61 -24.05
N PRO A 426 1.52 2.79 -24.45
CA PRO A 426 1.11 2.69 -25.85
C PRO A 426 0.74 4.05 -26.45
N PHE A 427 1.16 4.27 -27.70
CA PHE A 427 0.94 5.50 -28.47
C PHE A 427 1.65 6.74 -27.93
N PHE A 428 2.43 6.62 -26.85
CA PHE A 428 3.26 7.70 -26.38
C PHE A 428 4.49 7.84 -27.28
N THR A 429 4.65 9.00 -27.90
CA THR A 429 5.82 9.34 -28.72
C THR A 429 6.09 10.84 -28.66
N THR A 430 7.36 11.22 -28.72
CA THR A 430 7.80 12.62 -28.92
C THR A 430 8.27 12.88 -30.35
N LYS A 431 8.26 11.85 -31.20
CA LYS A 431 8.69 11.91 -32.61
C LYS A 431 7.49 12.17 -33.51
N GLU A 432 7.63 13.08 -34.47
CA GLU A 432 6.54 13.44 -35.43
C GLU A 432 6.05 12.24 -36.25
N GLU A 433 6.95 11.34 -36.64
CA GLU A 433 6.62 10.12 -37.40
C GLU A 433 6.55 8.85 -36.54
N GLY A 434 6.66 8.99 -35.21
CA GLY A 434 6.69 7.86 -34.29
C GLY A 434 5.29 7.32 -33.98
N THR A 435 5.18 6.00 -33.90
CA THR A 435 3.90 5.30 -33.62
C THR A 435 3.60 5.21 -32.13
N GLY A 436 4.64 5.29 -31.30
CA GLY A 436 4.58 5.06 -29.87
C GLY A 436 4.29 3.61 -29.47
N LEU A 437 4.39 2.64 -30.40
CA LEU A 437 4.11 1.22 -30.12
C LEU A 437 5.37 0.38 -29.89
N GLY A 438 6.53 0.81 -30.42
CA GLY A 438 7.76 0.01 -30.41
C GLY A 438 8.24 -0.38 -29.00
N LEU A 439 8.37 0.57 -28.08
CA LEU A 439 8.82 0.30 -26.70
C LEU A 439 7.82 -0.51 -25.86
N PRO A 440 6.50 -0.22 -25.89
CA PRO A 440 5.49 -1.08 -25.27
C PRO A 440 5.56 -2.53 -25.77
N VAL A 441 5.72 -2.75 -27.09
CA VAL A 441 5.90 -4.09 -27.67
C VAL A 441 7.17 -4.75 -27.12
N CYS A 442 8.28 -4.01 -27.03
CA CYS A 442 9.51 -4.54 -26.46
C CYS A 442 9.34 -4.97 -25.00
N GLN A 443 8.68 -4.14 -24.19
CA GLN A 443 8.40 -4.46 -22.79
C GLN A 443 7.53 -5.71 -22.66
N LYS A 444 6.50 -5.83 -23.50
CA LYS A 444 5.61 -7.00 -23.53
C LYS A 444 6.35 -8.28 -23.89
N ILE A 445 7.15 -8.27 -24.95
CA ILE A 445 7.94 -9.44 -25.39
C ILE A 445 8.88 -9.90 -24.29
N ILE A 446 9.65 -8.98 -23.70
CA ILE A 446 10.62 -9.31 -22.64
C ILE A 446 9.91 -9.81 -21.38
N HIS A 447 8.81 -9.18 -20.99
CA HIS A 447 7.99 -9.61 -19.86
C HIS A 447 7.44 -11.02 -20.07
N ASP A 448 6.93 -11.31 -21.26
CA ASP A 448 6.35 -12.61 -21.55
C ASP A 448 7.40 -13.73 -21.50
N MET A 449 8.67 -13.43 -21.83
CA MET A 449 9.82 -14.33 -21.62
C MET A 449 10.31 -14.40 -20.16
N GLY A 450 9.60 -13.81 -19.20
CA GLY A 450 9.97 -13.77 -17.78
C GLY A 450 11.08 -12.78 -17.44
N GLY A 451 11.43 -11.89 -18.36
CA GLY A 451 12.45 -10.87 -18.19
C GLY A 451 11.90 -9.51 -17.75
N SER A 452 12.78 -8.52 -17.71
CA SER A 452 12.38 -7.12 -17.49
C SER A 452 13.22 -6.15 -18.34
N ILE A 453 12.60 -5.04 -18.73
CA ILE A 453 13.27 -3.92 -19.39
C ILE A 453 13.24 -2.70 -18.46
N ARG A 454 14.37 -2.01 -18.32
CA ARG A 454 14.51 -0.75 -17.58
C ARG A 454 15.24 0.27 -18.43
N VAL A 455 15.05 1.54 -18.11
CA VAL A 455 15.71 2.65 -18.79
C VAL A 455 16.44 3.52 -17.78
N SER A 456 17.64 3.95 -18.14
CA SER A 456 18.49 4.83 -17.36
C SER A 456 18.87 6.01 -18.25
N SER A 457 18.50 7.23 -17.86
CA SER A 457 18.86 8.46 -18.57
C SER A 457 19.07 9.59 -17.56
N LYS A 458 20.13 10.38 -17.76
CA LYS A 458 20.42 11.59 -16.96
C LYS A 458 20.23 12.88 -17.77
N GLY A 459 19.39 12.83 -18.81
CA GLY A 459 19.16 13.95 -19.73
C GLY A 459 20.25 14.15 -20.79
N TYR A 460 21.19 13.20 -20.87
CA TYR A 460 22.14 13.03 -21.98
C TYR A 460 22.42 11.53 -22.10
N GLY A 461 22.27 11.00 -23.31
CA GLY A 461 22.29 9.58 -23.59
C GLY A 461 21.18 8.79 -22.91
N THR A 462 20.87 7.62 -23.47
CA THR A 462 19.93 6.68 -22.88
C THR A 462 20.59 5.31 -22.78
N THR A 463 20.33 4.57 -21.72
CA THR A 463 20.69 3.16 -21.62
C THR A 463 19.47 2.33 -21.31
N PHE A 464 19.14 1.40 -22.21
CA PHE A 464 18.15 0.36 -21.95
C PHE A 464 18.84 -0.86 -21.37
N HIS A 465 18.30 -1.38 -20.27
CA HIS A 465 18.74 -2.59 -19.59
C HIS A 465 17.69 -3.67 -19.80
N ILE A 466 18.06 -4.76 -20.46
CA ILE A 466 17.19 -5.90 -20.73
C ILE A 466 17.74 -7.08 -19.94
N LEU A 467 16.96 -7.57 -18.98
CA LEU A 467 17.31 -8.71 -18.14
C LEU A 467 16.46 -9.91 -18.54
N LEU A 468 17.11 -11.02 -18.90
CA LEU A 468 16.47 -12.28 -19.26
C LEU A 468 16.96 -13.40 -18.33
N PRO A 469 16.08 -14.30 -17.84
CA PRO A 469 16.51 -15.43 -17.03
C PRO A 469 17.43 -16.37 -17.81
N SER A 470 18.57 -16.74 -17.21
CA SER A 470 19.46 -17.77 -17.77
C SER A 470 18.92 -19.18 -17.52
N CYS A 471 19.17 -20.10 -18.45
CA CYS A 471 18.83 -21.53 -18.31
C CYS A 471 19.81 -22.30 -17.42
#